data_AF-A0A4Y6R7F6-F1
#
_entry.id   AF-A0A4Y6R7F6-F1
#
_cell.length_a   1.000
_cell.length_b   1.000
_cell.length_c   1.000
_cell.angle_alpha   90.00
_cell.angle_beta   90.00
_cell.angle_gamma   90.00
#
_symmetry.space_group_name_H-M   'P 1'
#
loop_
_entity.id
_entity.type
_entity.pdbx_description
1 polymer ?
#
loop_
_entity_poly.entity_id
_entity_poly.type
_entity_poly.pdbx_seq_one_letter_code
_entity_poly.pdbx_strand_id
1 'polypeptide(L)'
;MDTETADVIDHDVTTIICVCGNTVSKDGLIQANSEGVPVFIGETSPVPAELAEWPADGELYTLCPSCGRVYRDSVIEETGTAPVAFRVDVSAGPMAEAIRVHWNLST
;
A
#
# COMPACT_ATOMS: atom_id res chain seq x y z
N MET A 1 -6.93 12.41 18.19
CA MET A 1 -6.97 11.05 17.63
C MET A 1 -5.54 10.62 17.57
N ASP A 2 -5.13 9.64 18.37
CA ASP A 2 -3.77 9.12 18.31
C ASP A 2 -3.57 8.51 16.92
N THR A 3 -2.86 9.23 16.06
CA THR A 3 -2.45 8.73 14.76
C THR A 3 -1.32 7.75 15.03
N GLU A 4 -1.61 6.46 14.88
CA GLU A 4 -0.55 5.47 14.85
C GLU A 4 0.42 5.85 13.72
N THR A 5 1.71 5.78 14.01
CA THR A 5 2.78 6.11 13.06
C THR A 5 3.66 4.88 12.93
N ALA A 6 3.92 4.46 11.71
CA ALA A 6 4.90 3.43 11.38
C ALA A 6 6.31 4.02 11.40
N ASP A 7 7.32 3.18 11.63
CA ASP A 7 8.71 3.60 11.52
C ASP A 7 9.13 3.60 10.05
N VAL A 8 9.96 4.58 9.67
CA VAL A 8 10.57 4.72 8.34
C VAL A 8 12.01 5.17 8.48
N ILE A 9 12.84 4.82 7.50
CA ILE A 9 14.24 5.18 7.43
C ILE A 9 14.41 6.10 6.22
N ASP A 10 15.12 7.22 6.39
CA ASP A 10 15.54 8.12 5.31
C ASP A 10 14.41 8.55 4.35
N HIS A 11 13.19 8.72 4.88
CA HIS A 11 12.00 9.13 4.12
C HIS A 11 11.61 8.15 2.99
N ASP A 12 12.07 6.91 3.06
CA ASP A 12 11.89 5.91 2.01
C ASP A 12 10.68 5.00 2.34
N VAL A 13 9.66 5.05 1.48
CA VAL A 13 8.44 4.22 1.58
C VAL A 13 8.72 2.71 1.58
N THR A 14 9.82 2.28 0.98
CA THR A 14 10.22 0.86 0.95
C THR A 14 10.81 0.38 2.28
N THR A 15 11.10 1.31 3.20
CA THR A 15 11.65 1.00 4.52
C THR A 15 10.59 0.99 5.62
N ILE A 16 9.31 1.21 5.28
CA ILE A 16 8.21 1.22 6.25
C ILE A 16 8.23 -0.08 7.07
N ILE A 17 8.27 0.09 8.39
CA ILE A 17 7.96 -0.92 9.39
C ILE A 17 6.56 -0.59 9.90
N CYS A 18 5.57 -1.29 9.34
CA CYS A 18 4.18 -1.11 9.71
C CYS A 18 4.00 -1.30 11.22
N VAL A 19 3.00 -0.62 11.80
CA VAL A 19 2.65 -0.70 13.22
C VAL A 19 2.35 -2.13 13.70
N CYS A 20 1.94 -3.05 12.81
CA CYS A 20 1.78 -4.48 13.14
C CYS A 20 3.10 -5.28 13.13
N GLY A 21 4.23 -4.65 12.83
CA GLY A 21 5.55 -5.27 12.66
C GLY A 21 5.78 -5.94 11.30
N ASN A 22 4.97 -5.63 10.28
CA ASN A 22 5.24 -6.07 8.91
C ASN A 22 6.19 -5.11 8.19
N THR A 23 7.02 -5.63 7.29
CA THR A 23 8.01 -4.92 6.49
C THR A 23 7.95 -5.40 5.04
N VAL A 24 8.56 -4.66 4.11
CA VAL A 24 8.72 -5.10 2.72
C VAL A 24 9.38 -6.48 2.61
N SER A 25 10.33 -6.80 3.49
CA SER A 25 11.04 -8.07 3.49
C SER A 25 10.31 -9.25 4.14
N LYS A 26 9.20 -9.01 4.87
CA LYS A 26 8.46 -10.04 5.60
C LYS A 26 7.26 -10.54 4.81
N ASP A 27 6.18 -9.76 4.77
CA ASP A 27 4.97 -10.09 4.01
C ASP A 27 4.77 -9.13 2.81
N GLY A 28 5.76 -8.28 2.52
CA GLY A 28 5.67 -7.24 1.51
C GLY A 28 4.84 -6.04 1.96
N LEU A 29 4.93 -4.97 1.18
CA LEU A 29 4.00 -3.83 1.18
C LEU A 29 3.59 -3.58 -0.27
N ILE A 30 2.36 -3.13 -0.46
CA ILE A 30 1.74 -3.05 -1.79
C ILE A 30 1.45 -1.58 -2.12
N GLN A 31 1.90 -1.11 -3.28
CA GLN A 31 1.47 0.20 -3.76
C GLN A 31 -0.03 0.18 -4.09
N ALA A 32 -0.74 1.23 -3.69
CA ALA A 32 -2.17 1.35 -3.71
C ALA A 32 -2.62 2.78 -4.09
N ASN A 33 -3.88 2.91 -4.48
CA ASN A 33 -4.51 4.21 -4.74
C ASN A 33 -5.03 4.86 -3.44
N SER A 34 -5.70 6.01 -3.57
CA SER A 34 -6.28 6.75 -2.44
C SER A 34 -7.42 6.05 -1.69
N GLU A 35 -7.93 4.93 -2.21
CA GLU A 35 -8.89 4.05 -1.55
C GLU A 35 -8.23 2.83 -0.88
N GLY A 36 -6.90 2.69 -1.04
CA GLY A 36 -6.12 1.58 -0.51
C GLY A 36 -6.21 0.32 -1.37
N VAL A 37 -6.74 0.42 -2.59
CA VAL A 37 -6.79 -0.67 -3.57
C VAL A 37 -5.42 -0.80 -4.24
N PRO A 38 -4.82 -2.01 -4.28
CA PRO A 38 -3.56 -2.25 -4.99
C PRO A 38 -3.58 -1.71 -6.43
N VAL A 39 -2.55 -0.94 -6.80
CA VAL A 39 -2.41 -0.44 -8.18
C VAL A 39 -1.78 -1.50 -9.07
N PHE A 40 -2.22 -1.56 -10.32
CA PHE A 40 -1.59 -2.38 -11.33
C PHE A 40 -0.31 -1.70 -11.85
N ILE A 41 0.83 -2.35 -11.62
CA ILE A 41 2.15 -1.89 -12.05
C ILE A 41 2.58 -2.75 -13.24
N GLY A 42 2.11 -2.41 -14.45
CA GLY A 42 2.45 -3.14 -15.66
C GLY A 42 2.21 -2.33 -16.93
N GLU A 43 2.96 -2.66 -17.98
CA GLU A 43 2.80 -2.04 -19.32
C GLU A 43 1.66 -2.68 -20.13
N THR A 44 1.08 -3.77 -19.64
CA THR A 44 0.09 -4.58 -20.34
C THR A 44 -1.34 -4.12 -20.05
N SER A 45 -2.05 -3.73 -21.10
CA SER A 45 -3.48 -3.50 -21.08
C SER A 45 -4.24 -4.79 -21.46
N PRO A 46 -5.39 -5.11 -20.83
CA PRO A 46 -6.12 -4.28 -19.85
C PRO A 46 -5.65 -4.46 -18.40
N VAL A 47 -5.91 -3.43 -17.58
CA VAL A 47 -5.78 -3.51 -16.12
C VAL A 47 -6.75 -4.56 -15.58
N PRO A 48 -6.30 -5.49 -14.71
CA PRO A 48 -7.20 -6.44 -14.07
C PRO A 48 -8.31 -5.74 -13.29
N ALA A 49 -9.53 -6.27 -13.32
CA ALA A 49 -10.71 -5.61 -12.75
C ALA A 49 -10.62 -5.41 -11.22
N GLU A 50 -9.78 -6.21 -10.56
CA GLU A 50 -9.55 -6.21 -9.12
C GLU A 50 -8.50 -5.18 -8.69
N LEU A 51 -7.68 -4.68 -9.63
CA LEU A 51 -6.64 -3.71 -9.36
C LEU A 51 -7.05 -2.31 -9.79
N ALA A 52 -6.52 -1.31 -9.11
CA ALA A 52 -6.69 0.07 -9.51
C ALA A 52 -5.77 0.41 -10.69
N GLU A 53 -6.23 1.28 -11.58
CA GLU A 53 -5.36 1.95 -12.55
C GLU A 53 -4.33 2.83 -11.84
N TRP A 54 -3.21 3.10 -12.52
CA TRP A 54 -2.24 4.06 -12.02
C TRP A 54 -2.88 5.46 -11.90
N PRO A 55 -2.77 6.14 -10.75
CA PRO A 55 -3.45 7.41 -10.54
C PRO A 55 -2.87 8.51 -11.45
N ALA A 56 -3.75 9.29 -12.08
CA ALA A 56 -3.37 10.31 -13.05
C ALA A 56 -2.59 11.49 -12.44
N ASP A 57 -2.79 11.75 -11.15
CA ASP A 57 -2.05 12.76 -10.37
C ASP A 57 -0.72 12.22 -9.82
N GLY A 58 -0.46 10.91 -9.96
CA GLY A 58 0.73 10.25 -9.44
C GLY A 58 0.73 10.04 -7.93
N GLU A 59 -0.35 10.36 -7.21
CA GLU A 59 -0.41 10.21 -5.75
C GLU A 59 -0.65 8.75 -5.38
N LEU A 60 0.34 8.16 -4.71
CA LEU A 60 0.33 6.76 -4.29
C LEU A 60 0.27 6.61 -2.78
N TYR A 61 -0.17 5.42 -2.41
CA TYR A 61 -0.27 4.98 -1.04
C TYR A 61 0.41 3.62 -0.91
N THR A 62 0.83 3.30 0.31
CA THR A 62 1.40 2.00 0.64
C THR A 62 0.45 1.25 1.57
N LEU A 63 -0.09 0.13 1.08
CA LEU A 63 -0.94 -0.80 1.82
C LEU A 63 -0.07 -1.87 2.51
N CYS A 64 -0.30 -2.07 3.81
CA CYS A 64 0.18 -3.24 4.53
C CYS A 64 -0.82 -4.41 4.40
N PRO A 65 -0.52 -5.48 3.63
CA PRO A 65 -1.45 -6.59 3.44
C PRO A 65 -1.72 -7.37 4.72
N SER A 66 -0.80 -7.36 5.70
CA SER A 66 -0.96 -8.13 6.94
C SER A 66 -1.96 -7.53 7.92
N CYS A 67 -2.26 -6.23 7.84
CA CYS A 67 -3.16 -5.58 8.80
C CYS A 67 -4.09 -4.49 8.22
N GLY A 68 -3.96 -4.20 6.93
CA GLY A 68 -4.81 -3.24 6.21
C GLY A 68 -4.54 -1.78 6.47
N ARG A 69 -3.48 -1.42 7.21
CA ARG A 69 -3.08 0.00 7.33
C ARG A 69 -2.55 0.51 6.00
N VAL A 70 -2.94 1.73 5.68
CA VAL A 70 -2.53 2.44 4.47
C VAL A 70 -1.80 3.72 4.86
N TYR A 71 -0.65 3.94 4.23
CA TYR A 71 0.19 5.12 4.41
C TYR A 71 0.21 5.94 3.12
N ARG A 72 0.28 7.26 3.22
CA ARG A 72 0.37 8.14 2.05
C ARG A 72 1.84 8.35 1.71
N ASP A 73 2.24 8.03 0.49
CA ASP A 73 3.66 8.02 0.10
C ASP A 73 4.25 9.44 0.15
N SER A 74 3.53 10.44 -0.37
CA SER A 74 3.95 11.85 -0.36
C SER A 74 4.24 12.38 1.05
N VAL A 75 3.47 11.95 2.06
CA VAL A 75 3.69 12.36 3.46
C VAL A 75 4.98 11.77 4.00
N ILE A 76 5.29 10.52 3.66
CA ILE A 76 6.52 9.85 4.11
C ILE A 76 7.73 10.52 3.49
N GLU A 77 7.69 10.74 2.18
CA GLU A 77 8.77 11.38 1.44
C GLU A 77 9.02 12.81 1.93
N GLU A 78 7.96 13.60 2.16
CA GLU A 78 8.07 14.98 2.61
C GLU A 78 8.52 15.09 4.08
N THR A 79 7.96 14.28 4.97
CA THR A 79 8.09 14.50 6.42
C THR A 79 9.03 13.53 7.12
N GLY A 80 9.38 12.41 6.49
CA GLY A 80 10.12 11.32 7.13
C GLY A 80 9.30 10.59 8.19
N THR A 81 7.97 10.69 8.14
CA THR A 81 7.06 10.01 9.06
C THR A 81 5.98 9.27 8.29
N ALA A 82 5.55 8.11 8.80
CA ALA A 82 4.50 7.29 8.19
C ALA A 82 3.24 7.24 9.06
N PRO A 83 2.49 8.35 9.21
CA PRO A 83 1.20 8.31 9.90
C PRO A 83 0.23 7.43 9.11
N VAL A 84 -0.55 6.61 9.82
CA VAL A 84 -1.63 5.84 9.21
C VAL A 84 -2.65 6.81 8.62
N ALA A 85 -2.83 6.77 7.30
CA ALA A 85 -3.81 7.60 6.60
C ALA A 85 -5.23 7.05 6.84
N PHE A 86 -5.41 5.74 6.65
CA PHE A 86 -6.64 5.00 6.93
C PHE A 86 -6.37 3.49 6.99
N ARG A 87 -7.43 2.70 7.17
CA ARG A 87 -7.36 1.24 7.15
C ARG A 87 -8.41 0.66 6.21
N VAL A 88 -8.04 -0.42 5.53
CA VAL A 88 -8.94 -1.27 4.74
C VAL A 88 -9.09 -2.64 5.39
N ASP A 89 -10.20 -3.32 5.14
CA ASP A 89 -10.37 -4.72 5.54
C ASP A 89 -9.74 -5.64 4.50
N VAL A 90 -8.52 -6.10 4.77
CA VAL A 90 -7.77 -7.01 3.89
C VAL A 90 -8.38 -8.41 3.79
N SER A 91 -9.32 -8.74 4.68
CA SER A 91 -10.06 -10.01 4.63
C SER A 91 -11.38 -9.91 3.87
N ALA A 92 -11.83 -8.68 3.56
CA ALA A 92 -13.02 -8.48 2.74
C ALA A 92 -12.77 -9.00 1.32
N GLY A 93 -13.74 -9.74 0.77
CA GLY A 93 -13.62 -10.45 -0.52
C GLY A 93 -12.97 -9.63 -1.64
N PRO A 94 -13.43 -8.41 -1.95
CA PRO A 94 -12.83 -7.58 -3.01
C PRO A 94 -11.36 -7.22 -2.76
N MET A 95 -11.00 -6.86 -1.52
CA MET A 95 -9.63 -6.49 -1.17
C MET A 95 -8.71 -7.70 -1.11
N ALA A 96 -9.18 -8.81 -0.53
CA ALA A 96 -8.45 -10.07 -0.51
C ALA A 96 -8.13 -10.56 -1.92
N GLU A 97 -9.08 -10.41 -2.84
CA GLU A 97 -8.89 -10.78 -4.25
C GLU A 97 -7.92 -9.83 -4.96
N ALA A 98 -8.01 -8.52 -4.75
CA ALA A 98 -7.06 -7.54 -5.28
C ALA A 98 -5.61 -7.84 -4.85
N ILE A 99 -5.40 -8.13 -3.56
CA ILE A 99 -4.09 -8.51 -3.01
C ILE A 99 -3.60 -9.81 -3.67
N ARG A 100 -4.48 -10.81 -3.83
CA ARG A 100 -4.16 -12.09 -4.48
C ARG A 100 -3.72 -11.86 -5.93
N VAL A 101 -4.46 -11.06 -6.69
CA VAL A 101 -4.14 -10.75 -8.09
C VAL A 101 -2.82 -10.00 -8.20
N HIS A 102 -2.58 -9.00 -7.35
CA HIS A 102 -1.30 -8.27 -7.31
C HIS A 102 -0.11 -9.22 -7.17
N TRP A 103 -0.15 -10.15 -6.20
CA TRP A 103 0.95 -11.08 -5.99
C TRP A 103 1.16 -12.09 -7.11
N ASN A 104 0.09 -12.53 -7.80
CA ASN A 104 0.23 -13.42 -8.95
C ASN A 104 0.86 -12.75 -10.18
N LEU A 105 0.86 -11.41 -10.23
CA LEU A 105 1.48 -10.64 -11.31
C LEU A 105 2.94 -10.28 -11.01
N SER A 106 3.34 -10.30 -9.75
CA SER A 106 4.72 -10.06 -9.32
C SER A 106 5.64 -11.29 -9.41
N THR A 107 5.10 -12.44 -9.84
CA THR A 107 5.83 -13.70 -10.09
C THR A 107 6.14 -13.89 -11.57
#